data_AF-A0A932TXY2-F1
#
_entry.id   AF-A0A932TXY2-F1
#
_cell.length_a   1.000
_cell.length_b   1.000
_cell.length_c   1.000
_cell.angle_alpha   90.00
_cell.angle_beta   90.00
_cell.angle_gamma   90.00
#
_symmetry.space_group_name_H-M   'P 1'
#
loop_
_entity.id
_entity.type
_entity.pdbx_description
1 polymer ?
#
loop_
_entity_poly.entity_id
_entity_poly.type
_entity_poly.pdbx_seq_one_letter_code
_entity_poly.pdbx_strand_id
1 'polypeptide(L)' 'MQVRLYVKPGCPLCDEARDWLEDLGLRALEVNILQDEATYWRFKDTVPVVEAQGRTLIMPFTRRRLRAWLARLAVPGSP' A
#
# COMPACT_ATOMS: atom_id res chain seq x y z
N MET A 1 -5.77 -6.66 -10.79
CA MET A 1 -4.45 -6.33 -10.20
C MET A 1 -4.51 -6.64 -8.72
N GLN A 2 -3.59 -7.44 -8.18
CA GLN A 2 -3.53 -7.70 -6.73
C GLN A 2 -2.79 -6.55 -6.05
N VAL A 3 -3.40 -5.96 -5.02
CA VAL A 3 -2.82 -4.90 -4.19
C VAL A 3 -2.64 -5.46 -2.79
N ARG A 4 -1.46 -5.28 -2.20
CA ARG A 4 -1.18 -5.57 -0.79
C ARG A 4 -1.01 -4.25 -0.02
N LEU A 5 -1.56 -4.19 1.18
CA LEU A 5 -1.32 -3.08 2.11
C LEU A 5 -0.65 -3.65 3.36
N TYR A 6 0.62 -3.30 3.56
CA TYR A 6 1.36 -3.67 4.76
C TYR A 6 1.02 -2.69 5.88
N VAL A 7 0.53 -3.22 7.00
CA VAL A 7 -0.03 -2.47 8.13
C VAL A 7 0.49 -3.00 9.46
N LYS A 8 0.31 -2.21 10.52
CA LYS A 8 0.40 -2.68 11.90
C LYS A 8 -0.84 -2.23 12.69
N PRO A 9 -1.30 -2.97 13.72
CA PRO A 9 -2.38 -2.54 14.59
C PRO A 9 -2.10 -1.17 15.22
N GLY A 10 -3.14 -0.35 15.40
CA GLY A 10 -3.03 0.97 16.04
C GLY A 10 -2.28 2.02 15.20
N CYS A 11 -2.36 1.92 13.87
CA CYS A 11 -1.70 2.83 12.92
C CYS A 11 -2.74 3.67 12.17
N PRO A 12 -3.00 4.93 12.58
CA PRO A 12 -3.99 5.79 11.93
C PRO A 12 -3.74 6.02 10.44
N LEU A 13 -2.46 6.13 10.05
CA LEU A 13 -2.06 6.26 8.64
C LEU A 13 -2.42 5.01 7.82
N CYS A 14 -2.40 3.83 8.46
CA CYS A 14 -2.75 2.58 7.81
C CYS A 14 -4.25 2.49 7.55
N ASP A 15 -5.07 2.94 8.49
CA ASP A 15 -6.52 3.05 8.31
C ASP A 15 -6.86 4.07 7.21
N GLU A 16 -6.16 5.21 7.15
CA GLU A 16 -6.32 6.21 6.09
C GLU A 16 -5.94 5.65 4.71
N ALA A 17 -4.82 4.92 4.61
CA ALA A 17 -4.42 4.28 3.36
C ALA A 17 -5.42 3.19 2.90
N ARG A 18 -6.05 2.48 3.84
CA ARG A 18 -7.12 1.51 3.57
C ARG A 18 -8.35 2.21 2.99
N ASP A 19 -8.82 3.26 3.65
CA ASP A 19 -9.97 4.06 3.19
C ASP A 19 -9.75 4.60 1.77
N TRP A 20 -8.56 5.11 1.47
CA TRP A 20 -8.22 5.56 0.12
C TRP A 20 -8.27 4.45 -0.93
N LEU A 21 -7.87 3.22 -0.59
CA LEU A 21 -7.94 2.09 -1.51
C LEU A 21 -9.40 1.66 -1.74
N GLU A 22 -10.21 1.63 -0.68
CA GLU A 22 -11.63 1.30 -0.78
C GLU A 22 -12.41 2.35 -1.60
N ASP A 23 -12.16 3.64 -1.39
CA ASP A 23 -12.74 4.73 -2.18
C ASP A 23 -12.35 4.65 -3.67
N LEU A 24 -11.15 4.15 -3.98
CA LEU A 24 -10.71 3.87 -5.34
C LEU A 24 -11.32 2.58 -5.92
N GLY A 25 -12.19 1.89 -5.17
CA GLY A 25 -12.82 0.63 -5.57
C GLY A 25 -11.87 -0.57 -5.55
N LEU A 26 -10.74 -0.47 -4.84
CA LEU A 26 -9.72 -1.50 -4.77
C LEU A 26 -9.76 -2.22 -3.42
N ARG A 27 -10.01 -3.53 -3.45
CA ARG A 27 -9.78 -4.39 -2.28
C ARG A 27 -8.30 -4.75 -2.19
N ALA A 28 -7.64 -4.28 -1.15
CA ALA A 28 -6.27 -4.65 -0.83
C ALA A 28 -6.25 -5.86 0.12
N LEU A 29 -5.27 -6.74 -0.06
CA LEU A 29 -4.93 -7.76 0.91
C LEU A 29 -4.08 -7.12 2.01
N GLU A 30 -4.60 -7.07 3.22
CA GLU A 30 -3.87 -6.52 4.36
C GLU A 30 -2.87 -7.53 4.90
N VAL A 31 -1.64 -7.08 5.11
CA VAL A 31 -0.56 -7.88 5.66
C VAL A 31 -0.09 -7.21 6.94
N ASN A 32 -0.36 -7.85 8.08
CA ASN A 32 0.14 -7.37 9.36
C ASN A 32 1.64 -7.64 9.45
N ILE A 33 2.44 -6.57 9.43
CA ILE A 33 3.89 -6.68 9.47
C ILE A 33 4.42 -7.30 10.77
N LEU A 34 3.62 -7.36 11.83
CA LEU A 34 4.01 -7.96 13.11
C LEU A 34 3.93 -9.49 13.11
N GLN A 35 3.37 -10.10 12.07
CA GLN A 35 3.20 -11.56 11.99
C GLN A 35 4.38 -12.27 11.30
N ASP A 36 5.28 -11.53 10.67
CA ASP A 36 6.46 -12.06 9.97
C ASP A 36 7.68 -11.17 10.24
N GLU A 37 8.77 -11.75 10.71
CA GLU A 37 9.97 -11.01 11.07
C GLU A 37 10.60 -10.29 9.87
N ALA A 38 10.63 -10.93 8.70
CA ALA A 38 11.24 -10.34 7.52
C ALA A 38 10.47 -9.09 7.06
N THR A 39 9.14 -9.16 7.08
CA THR A 39 8.23 -8.06 6.76
C THR A 39 8.31 -6.96 7.82
N TYR A 40 8.37 -7.32 9.10
CA TYR A 40 8.57 -6.37 10.19
C TYR A 40 9.84 -5.54 9.97
N TRP A 41 11.00 -6.20 9.84
CA TRP A 41 12.27 -5.52 9.68
C TRP A 41 12.32 -4.65 8.42
N ARG A 42 11.65 -5.08 7.36
CA ARG A 42 11.56 -4.32 6.10
C ARG A 42 10.71 -3.06 6.20
N PHE A 43 9.61 -3.08 6.96
CA PHE A 43 8.58 -2.03 6.89
C PHE A 43 8.25 -1.34 8.23
N LYS A 44 8.84 -1.73 9.37
CA LYS A 44 8.50 -1.21 10.71
C LYS A 44 8.47 0.32 10.82
N ASP A 45 9.36 1.00 10.08
CA ASP A 45 9.52 2.46 10.09
C ASP A 45 8.81 3.16 8.91
N THR A 46 8.23 2.40 7.97
CA THR A 46 7.68 2.94 6.71
C THR A 46 6.22 2.58 6.44
N VAL A 47 5.58 1.78 7.32
CA VAL A 47 4.14 1.53 7.24
C VAL A 47 3.32 2.83 7.36
N PRO A 48 2.22 2.99 6.59
CA PRO A 48 1.69 2.05 5.60
C PRO A 48 2.52 1.94 4.32
N VAL A 49 2.59 0.72 3.75
CA VAL A 49 3.20 0.47 2.43
C VAL A 49 2.20 -0.21 1.52
N VAL A 50 1.97 0.35 0.35
CA VAL A 50 1.13 -0.26 -0.70
C VAL A 50 2.02 -0.98 -1.69
N GLU A 51 1.70 -2.21 -2.05
CA GLU A 51 2.42 -2.97 -3.06
C GLU A 51 1.49 -3.47 -4.15
N ALA A 52 1.90 -3.29 -5.41
CA ALA A 52 1.18 -3.77 -6.57
C ALA A 52 2.16 -4.05 -7.70
N GLN A 53 1.96 -5.13 -8.45
CA GLN A 53 2.82 -5.52 -9.58
C GLN A 53 4.32 -5.58 -9.20
N GLY A 54 4.64 -6.05 -7.98
CA GLY A 54 6.02 -6.14 -7.47
C GLY A 54 6.68 -4.80 -7.12
N ARG A 55 5.95 -3.68 -7.16
CA ARG A 55 6.44 -2.35 -6.80
C ARG A 55 5.78 -1.87 -5.51
N THR A 56 6.51 -1.10 -4.71
CA THR A 56 6.01 -0.52 -3.46
C THR A 56 5.87 1.00 -3.56
N LEU A 57 4.84 1.52 -2.90
CA LEU A 57 4.66 2.93 -2.57
C LEU A 57 4.77 3.08 -1.05
N ILE A 58 5.84 3.75 -0.61
CA ILE A 58 6.12 4.00 0.81
C ILE A 58 5.74 5.44 1.17
N MET A 59 5.43 5.65 2.45
CA MET A 59 5.17 6.98 3.00
C MET A 59 6.36 7.94 2.81
N PRO A 60 6.10 9.26 2.73
CA PRO A 60 4.78 9.91 2.75
C PRO A 60 4.06 9.89 1.39
N PHE A 61 2.76 9.58 1.35
CA PHE A 61 1.93 9.72 0.16
C PHE A 61 0.52 10.22 0.48
N THR A 62 -0.20 10.69 -0.53
CA THR A 62 -1.59 11.16 -0.45
C THR A 62 -2.49 10.29 -1.31
N ARG A 63 -3.82 10.32 -1.10
CA ARG A 63 -4.81 9.69 -2.00
C ARG A 63 -4.55 9.97 -3.49
N ARG A 64 -4.24 11.23 -3.82
CA ARG A 64 -3.94 11.64 -5.20
C ARG A 64 -2.68 10.96 -5.75
N ARG A 65 -1.62 10.88 -4.94
CA ARG A 65 -0.36 10.20 -5.31
C ARG A 65 -0.57 8.70 -5.46
N LEU A 66 -1.32 8.09 -4.54
CA LEU A 66 -1.69 6.67 -4.58
C LEU A 66 -2.45 6.34 -5.87
N ARG A 67 -3.52 7.08 -6.18
CA ARG A 67 -4.31 6.91 -7.42
C ARG A 67 -3.44 7.01 -8.66
N ALA A 68 -2.60 8.05 -8.75
CA ALA A 68 -1.73 8.26 -9.91
C ALA A 68 -0.69 7.14 -10.05
N TRP A 69 -0.14 6.66 -8.94
CA TRP A 69 0.80 5.55 -8.92
C TRP A 69 0.15 4.24 -9.40
N LEU A 70 -1.04 3.90 -8.88
CA LEU A 70 -1.79 2.71 -9.30
C LEU A 70 -2.18 2.77 -10.78
N ALA A 71 -2.63 3.93 -11.27
CA ALA A 71 -2.98 4.11 -12.68
C ALA A 71 -1.79 3.80 -13.61
N ARG A 72 -0.57 4.24 -13.24
CA ARG A 72 0.66 3.94 -14.02
C ARG A 72 1.03 2.45 -14.02
N LEU A 73 0.61 1.69 -13.02
CA LEU A 73 0.84 0.24 -12.97
C LEU A 73 -0.22 -0.57 -13.72
N ALA A 74 -1.43 0.00 -13.85
CA ALA A 74 -2.54 -0.61 -14.56
C ALA A 74 -2.44 -0.42 -16.08
N VAL A 75 -1.69 0.57 -16.57
CA VAL A 75 -1.45 0.78 -18.00
C VAL A 75 -0.25 -0.09 -18.45
N PRO A 76 -0.45 -1.12 -19.30
CA PRO A 76 0.65 -1.82 -19.93
C PRO A 76 1.32 -0.87 -20.94
N GLY A 77 2.55 -0.46 -20.65
CA GLY A 77 3.32 0.45 -21.51
C GLY A 77 2.92 1.92 -21.31
N SER A 78 3.59 2.60 -20.39
CA SER A 78 3.85 4.02 -20.60
C SER A 78 5.21 4.13 -21.32
N PRO A 79 5.31 4.91 -22.42
CA PRO A 79 6.53 5.05 -23.22
C PRO A 79 7.70 5.68 -22.46
#